data_AF-W4FFW9-F1
#
_entry.id   AF-W4FFW9-F1
#
_cell.length_a   1.000
_cell.length_b   1.000
_cell.length_c   1.000
_cell.angle_alpha   90.00
_cell.angle_beta   90.00
_cell.angle_gamma   90.00
#
_symmetry.space_group_name_H-M   'P 1'
#
loop_
_entity.id
_entity.type
_entity.pdbx_description
1 polymer ?
#
loop_
_entity_poly.entity_id
_entity_poly.type
_entity_poly.pdbx_seq_one_letter_code
_entity_poly.pdbx_strand_id
1 'polypeptide(L)'
;MLRAVVLRHIKRRQVVTAGLRGFAAGSSKTPYACSECGHRHSKWQGQCDNCHGWNLLQEVSARRGKAAARDWIQQSKPVRLHDVTLSQNVHRIRLADAEINWVLGGGIVPGSLTLIAGPPGVGKSTLSLQIAHMMAQASPNGSVLYVSGEESVGQVKMRSDRLGIKHPTCPNLYLASETNIESIIAMIQHWDADAPCAGVMIDSIQTMYSSDINSTAGNVTQVKECTLQLLRVCKDANIPMLLIGHITKSGDIAGPKVLEHIVDTVIQLDGDAHSPNRFLRCTKNRFGTTSEVGVLSMTDAGLVPLQNPLQAFLSPSTGPVEGVAVTIAVEGTRPIPVEIQTLSSPSFEEHRTSCKCHGVSYDKLQLIFAVLESRAGVSFRSKSSFVNIAQGYFLDEPCADLALAVALASSATKRPVLPNAVFFGEVALSGMLRPAVMLEARLAAASKIGVDTCIIPRVTSTEGKKAVDKYRLAMHIQQVDTLVDALALGLLQLP
;
A
#
# COMPACT_ATOMS: atom_id res chain seq x y z
N MET A 1 14.24 13.99 -69.58
CA MET A 1 12.83 13.56 -69.76
C MET A 1 12.15 13.61 -68.40
N LEU A 2 11.02 14.35 -68.31
CA LEU A 2 9.99 14.32 -67.25
C LEU A 2 10.45 14.69 -65.81
N ARG A 3 10.61 15.97 -65.41
CA ARG A 3 9.57 16.96 -65.02
C ARG A 3 8.10 16.61 -65.36
N ALA A 4 7.30 16.29 -64.34
CA ALA A 4 5.92 16.74 -64.08
C ALA A 4 5.25 15.82 -63.03
N VAL A 5 4.21 16.34 -62.34
CA VAL A 5 3.25 15.60 -61.48
C VAL A 5 3.77 15.40 -60.04
N VAL A 6 3.42 16.12 -58.96
CA VAL A 6 2.25 16.95 -58.61
C VAL A 6 2.70 18.02 -57.59
N LEU A 7 2.84 19.27 -58.05
CA LEU A 7 2.84 20.47 -57.20
C LEU A 7 1.60 21.25 -57.60
N ARG A 8 0.48 21.04 -56.91
CA ARG A 8 -0.76 21.83 -57.07
C ARG A 8 -1.70 21.49 -55.92
N HIS A 9 -1.75 22.34 -54.89
CA HIS A 9 -2.97 22.87 -54.25
C HIS A 9 -2.62 23.55 -52.91
N ILE A 10 -1.93 24.70 -52.97
CA ILE A 10 -2.01 25.73 -51.93
C ILE A 10 -2.70 26.92 -52.58
N LYS A 11 -4.04 26.93 -52.53
CA LYS A 11 -4.82 28.12 -52.88
C LYS A 11 -4.95 28.98 -51.63
N ARG A 12 -4.32 30.15 -51.71
CA ARG A 12 -4.63 31.36 -50.95
C ARG A 12 -6.15 31.48 -50.72
N ARG A 13 -6.56 31.60 -49.47
CA ARG A 13 -7.76 32.36 -49.10
C ARG A 13 -7.37 33.41 -48.07
N GLN A 14 -7.35 34.65 -48.54
CA GLN A 14 -7.48 35.85 -47.72
C GLN A 14 -8.71 35.68 -46.83
N VAL A 15 -8.53 35.79 -45.52
CA VAL A 15 -9.66 36.05 -44.61
C VAL A 15 -9.78 37.55 -44.50
N VAL A 16 -10.91 38.02 -45.03
CA VAL A 16 -11.40 39.38 -45.06
C VAL A 16 -11.62 39.87 -43.63
N THR A 17 -11.04 41.01 -43.30
CA THR A 17 -11.46 41.87 -42.19
C THR A 17 -12.87 42.39 -42.48
N ALA A 18 -13.89 41.81 -41.84
CA ALA A 18 -15.22 42.37 -41.80
C ALA A 18 -15.57 42.65 -40.33
N GLY A 19 -15.68 43.94 -40.00
CA GLY A 19 -16.15 44.39 -38.71
C GLY A 19 -17.56 43.89 -38.45
N LEU A 20 -17.79 43.36 -37.26
CA LEU A 20 -19.11 43.16 -36.70
C LEU A 20 -19.20 43.87 -35.37
N ARG A 21 -20.21 44.73 -35.32
CA ARG A 21 -20.62 45.63 -34.26
C ARG A 21 -20.79 44.88 -32.93
N GLY A 22 -20.49 45.58 -31.85
CA GLY A 22 -20.62 45.09 -30.49
C GLY A 22 -22.00 44.54 -30.17
N PHE A 23 -22.00 43.35 -29.58
CA PHE A 23 -23.00 42.96 -28.60
C PHE A 23 -22.28 42.85 -27.26
N ALA A 24 -22.60 43.76 -26.35
CA ALA A 24 -22.27 43.60 -24.94
C ALA A 24 -23.06 42.39 -24.41
N ALA A 25 -22.43 41.22 -24.38
CA ALA A 25 -22.96 40.06 -23.68
C ALA A 25 -22.80 40.33 -22.17
N GLY A 26 -23.91 40.66 -21.51
CA GLY A 26 -23.97 40.69 -20.06
C GLY A 26 -23.51 39.34 -19.51
N SER A 27 -22.47 39.36 -18.67
CA SER A 27 -21.97 38.15 -18.03
C SER A 27 -23.08 37.57 -17.14
N SER A 28 -23.72 36.49 -17.56
CA SER A 28 -24.53 35.67 -16.66
C SER A 28 -23.58 35.02 -15.67
N LYS A 29 -23.39 35.67 -14.51
CA LYS A 29 -22.75 35.03 -13.36
C LYS A 29 -23.58 33.78 -13.05
N THR A 30 -22.96 32.62 -13.01
CA THR A 30 -23.57 31.38 -12.50
C THR A 30 -23.17 31.23 -11.03
N PRO A 31 -23.99 31.73 -10.07
CA PRO A 31 -23.60 31.76 -8.67
C PRO A 31 -23.77 30.42 -7.97
N TYR A 32 -24.23 29.34 -8.62
CA TYR A 32 -24.42 28.05 -7.96
C TYR A 32 -23.62 26.93 -8.63
N ALA A 33 -23.04 26.02 -7.84
CA ALA A 33 -22.42 24.80 -8.33
C ALA A 33 -22.84 23.59 -7.49
N CYS A 34 -23.02 22.45 -8.12
CA CYS A 34 -23.30 21.19 -7.44
C CYS A 34 -22.05 20.69 -6.70
N SER A 35 -22.19 20.42 -5.40
CA SER A 35 -21.11 19.92 -4.54
C SER A 35 -20.59 18.53 -4.92
N GLU A 36 -21.40 17.73 -5.64
CA GLU A 36 -21.06 16.36 -6.01
C GLU A 36 -20.48 16.26 -7.43
N CYS A 37 -21.12 16.86 -8.44
CA CYS A 37 -20.69 16.75 -9.84
C CYS A 37 -20.06 18.03 -10.42
N GLY A 38 -20.04 19.14 -9.66
CA GLY A 38 -19.44 20.41 -10.08
C GLY A 38 -20.23 21.18 -11.15
N HIS A 39 -21.40 20.68 -11.58
CA HIS A 39 -22.22 21.35 -12.61
C HIS A 39 -22.72 22.71 -12.12
N ARG A 40 -22.66 23.72 -12.98
CA ARG A 40 -22.92 25.13 -12.64
C ARG A 40 -24.32 25.55 -13.05
N HIS A 41 -25.00 26.26 -12.16
CA HIS A 41 -26.35 26.76 -12.36
C HIS A 41 -26.40 28.28 -12.19
N SER A 42 -27.23 28.93 -13.00
CA SER A 42 -27.45 30.38 -12.95
C SER A 42 -28.41 30.81 -11.84
N LYS A 43 -29.18 29.87 -11.30
CA LYS A 43 -30.21 30.09 -10.27
C LYS A 43 -30.32 28.86 -9.37
N TRP A 44 -30.70 29.05 -8.11
CA TRP A 44 -30.95 27.95 -7.20
C TRP A 44 -32.20 27.21 -7.66
N GLN A 45 -32.12 25.89 -7.76
CA GLN A 45 -33.24 25.08 -8.27
C GLN A 45 -33.48 23.79 -7.50
N GLY A 46 -32.91 23.63 -6.29
CA GLY A 46 -33.13 22.47 -5.43
C GLY A 46 -32.49 21.17 -5.92
N GLN A 47 -32.64 20.83 -7.20
CA GLN A 47 -32.10 19.63 -7.84
C GLN A 47 -31.03 19.99 -8.90
N CYS A 48 -29.94 19.22 -8.94
CA CYS A 48 -28.93 19.36 -9.99
C CYS A 48 -29.39 18.68 -11.29
N ASP A 49 -29.36 19.39 -12.41
CA ASP A 49 -29.80 18.86 -13.72
C ASP A 49 -28.87 17.78 -14.30
N ASN A 50 -27.63 17.67 -13.78
CA ASN A 50 -26.62 16.75 -14.29
C ASN A 50 -26.55 15.44 -13.49
N CYS A 51 -26.55 15.50 -12.16
CA CYS A 51 -26.52 14.30 -11.31
C CYS A 51 -27.87 13.95 -10.66
N HIS A 52 -28.91 14.77 -10.89
CA HIS A 52 -30.26 14.60 -10.33
C HIS A 52 -30.35 14.56 -8.80
N GLY A 53 -29.28 14.88 -8.08
CA GLY A 53 -29.27 14.96 -6.63
C GLY A 53 -29.91 16.24 -6.10
N TRP A 54 -30.58 16.13 -4.95
CA TRP A 54 -31.33 17.21 -4.29
C TRP A 54 -30.50 17.90 -3.20
N ASN A 55 -30.69 19.22 -3.02
CA ASN A 55 -30.01 20.08 -2.05
C ASN A 55 -28.48 20.09 -2.16
N LEU A 56 -27.93 19.77 -3.33
CA LEU A 56 -26.47 19.71 -3.55
C LEU A 56 -25.89 21.01 -4.12
N LEU A 57 -26.73 21.96 -4.53
CA LEU A 57 -26.31 23.25 -5.06
C LEU A 57 -25.71 24.09 -3.92
N GLN A 58 -24.60 24.76 -4.18
CA GLN A 58 -23.96 25.68 -3.23
C GLN A 58 -23.64 26.99 -3.93
N GLU A 59 -23.76 28.10 -3.22
CA GLU A 59 -23.48 29.42 -3.78
C GLU A 59 -21.95 29.65 -3.90
N VAL A 60 -21.48 29.72 -5.14
CA VAL A 60 -20.11 30.06 -5.49
C VAL A 60 -20.01 31.58 -5.56
N SER A 61 -19.56 32.19 -4.46
CA SER A 61 -19.24 33.61 -4.47
C SER A 61 -18.12 33.88 -5.49
N ALA A 62 -18.37 34.78 -6.44
CA ALA A 62 -17.32 35.33 -7.29
C ALA A 62 -16.47 36.29 -6.44
N ARG A 63 -15.65 35.76 -5.54
CA ARG A 63 -14.52 36.53 -5.02
C ARG A 63 -13.62 36.81 -6.21
N ARG A 64 -13.72 38.03 -6.75
CA ARG A 64 -12.56 38.72 -7.34
C ARG A 64 -11.57 38.97 -6.21
N GLY A 65 -10.95 37.91 -5.70
CA GLY A 65 -9.63 38.07 -5.13
C GLY A 65 -8.80 38.71 -6.25
N LYS A 66 -8.09 39.79 -5.94
CA LYS A 66 -6.94 40.15 -6.76
C LYS A 66 -6.15 38.86 -6.87
N ALA A 67 -6.18 38.21 -8.03
CA ALA A 67 -5.13 37.28 -8.37
C ALA A 67 -3.91 38.17 -8.45
N ALA A 68 -3.25 38.41 -7.30
CA ALA A 68 -1.82 38.58 -7.31
C ALA A 68 -1.37 37.45 -8.19
N ALA A 69 -0.83 37.80 -9.37
CA ALA A 69 -0.26 36.84 -10.28
C ALA A 69 0.61 35.95 -9.40
N ARG A 70 0.12 34.73 -9.16
CA ARG A 70 0.82 33.73 -8.39
C ARG A 70 1.96 33.34 -9.33
N ASP A 71 3.04 34.12 -9.27
CA ASP A 71 4.28 34.06 -10.09
C ASP A 71 5.07 32.76 -9.84
N TRP A 72 4.39 31.72 -9.39
CA TRP A 72 4.92 30.42 -8.98
C TRP A 72 4.90 29.40 -10.13
N ILE A 73 4.48 29.79 -11.34
CA ILE A 73 4.64 28.95 -12.52
C ILE A 73 6.06 29.18 -13.06
N GLN A 74 7.04 28.45 -12.53
CA GLN A 74 8.23 28.19 -13.34
C GLN A 74 7.75 27.46 -14.61
N GLN A 75 7.78 28.16 -15.74
CA GLN A 75 7.46 27.55 -17.03
C GLN A 75 8.55 26.52 -17.34
N SER A 76 8.25 25.25 -17.05
CA SER A 76 9.12 24.16 -17.46
C SER A 76 9.19 24.15 -18.99
N LYS A 77 10.39 24.33 -19.53
CA LYS A 77 10.62 24.21 -20.96
C LYS A 77 10.66 22.73 -21.32
N PRO A 78 10.06 22.30 -22.44
CA PRO A 78 10.18 20.91 -22.87
C PRO A 78 11.66 20.60 -23.18
N VAL A 79 12.20 19.59 -22.50
CA VAL A 79 13.56 19.07 -22.74
C VAL A 79 13.43 17.71 -23.42
N ARG A 80 14.33 17.40 -24.36
CA ARG A 80 14.35 16.06 -24.97
C ARG A 80 14.80 15.05 -23.93
N LEU A 81 14.14 13.90 -23.86
CA LEU A 81 14.44 12.87 -22.86
C LEU A 81 15.92 12.44 -22.88
N HIS A 82 16.54 12.35 -24.06
CA HIS A 82 17.95 11.96 -24.22
C HIS A 82 18.96 13.03 -23.74
N ASP A 83 18.52 14.28 -23.61
CA ASP A 83 19.37 15.38 -23.13
C ASP A 83 19.30 15.51 -21.60
N VAL A 84 18.38 14.78 -20.95
CA VAL A 84 18.27 14.72 -19.49
C VAL A 84 19.37 13.80 -18.96
N THR A 85 20.45 14.40 -18.49
CA THR A 85 21.50 13.66 -17.79
C THR A 85 20.98 13.29 -16.41
N LEU A 86 20.79 12.00 -16.16
CA LEU A 86 20.56 11.51 -14.80
C LEU A 86 21.81 11.82 -13.98
N SER A 87 21.72 12.75 -13.03
CA SER A 87 22.71 12.83 -11.94
C SER A 87 22.72 11.45 -11.30
N GLN A 88 23.86 10.74 -11.41
CA GLN A 88 24.01 9.34 -11.02
C GLN A 88 23.41 9.09 -9.63
N ASN A 89 22.40 8.22 -9.58
CA ASN A 89 21.59 7.89 -8.40
C ASN A 89 20.95 9.11 -7.71
N VAL A 90 19.62 9.20 -7.74
CA VAL A 90 18.87 10.10 -6.85
C VAL A 90 19.40 9.89 -5.43
N HIS A 91 20.02 10.91 -4.83
CA HIS A 91 20.67 10.82 -3.53
C HIS A 91 19.61 10.61 -2.44
N ARG A 92 19.28 9.35 -2.14
CA ARG A 92 18.29 8.99 -1.14
C ARG A 92 18.81 9.27 0.25
N ILE A 93 17.96 9.81 1.11
CA ILE A 93 18.20 9.86 2.54
C ILE A 93 17.97 8.45 3.08
N ARG A 94 19.07 7.75 3.38
CA ARG A 94 19.04 6.41 3.94
C ARG A 94 18.86 6.50 5.45
N LEU A 95 17.77 5.93 5.96
CA LEU A 95 17.47 5.88 7.38
C LEU A 95 18.35 4.83 8.08
N ALA A 96 18.41 4.86 9.42
CA ALA A 96 19.11 3.83 10.18
C ALA A 96 18.41 2.44 10.08
N ASP A 97 17.10 2.42 9.88
CA ASP A 97 16.30 1.20 9.77
C ASP A 97 16.32 0.62 8.34
N ALA A 98 16.86 -0.59 8.20
CA ALA A 98 16.95 -1.29 6.92
C ALA A 98 15.58 -1.70 6.36
N GLU A 99 14.63 -2.07 7.22
CA GLU A 99 13.30 -2.54 6.82
C GLU A 99 12.48 -1.38 6.24
N ILE A 100 12.53 -0.21 6.88
CA ILE A 100 11.84 0.99 6.37
C ILE A 100 12.48 1.48 5.07
N ASN A 101 13.82 1.49 4.99
CA ASN A 101 14.52 1.82 3.74
C ASN A 101 14.10 0.88 2.60
N TRP A 102 13.96 -0.42 2.89
CA TRP A 102 13.54 -1.41 1.90
C TRP A 102 12.16 -1.09 1.34
N VAL A 103 11.17 -0.85 2.21
CA VAL A 103 9.81 -0.48 1.78
C VAL A 103 9.79 0.81 0.95
N LEU A 104 10.69 1.76 1.25
CA LEU A 104 10.85 3.01 0.51
C LEU A 104 11.65 2.88 -0.80
N GLY A 105 12.09 1.67 -1.18
CA GLY A 105 12.91 1.45 -2.39
C GLY A 105 14.37 1.89 -2.23
N GLY A 106 14.92 1.79 -1.02
CA GLY A 106 16.31 2.09 -0.67
C GLY A 106 16.52 3.36 0.18
N GLY A 107 15.45 4.09 0.50
CA GLY A 107 15.48 5.32 1.29
C GLY A 107 14.59 6.42 0.73
N ILE A 108 14.49 7.55 1.45
CA ILE A 108 13.60 8.66 1.14
C ILE A 108 14.18 9.51 0.02
N VAL A 109 13.36 9.85 -0.98
CA VAL A 109 13.78 10.65 -2.14
C VAL A 109 13.58 12.14 -1.84
N PRO A 110 14.60 13.01 -2.02
CA PRO A 110 14.43 14.45 -1.93
C PRO A 110 13.37 14.98 -2.91
N GLY A 111 12.65 16.02 -2.49
CA GLY A 111 11.55 16.59 -3.28
C GLY A 111 10.42 15.60 -3.58
N SER A 112 10.26 14.53 -2.80
CA SER A 112 9.14 13.60 -2.93
C SER A 112 8.12 13.76 -1.82
N LEU A 113 6.85 13.57 -2.18
CA LEU A 113 5.74 13.54 -1.24
C LEU A 113 5.31 12.09 -0.98
N THR A 114 5.40 11.65 0.27
CA THR A 114 5.07 10.28 0.70
C THR A 114 3.86 10.29 1.62
N LEU A 115 2.85 9.47 1.35
CA LEU A 115 1.68 9.28 2.20
C LEU A 115 1.84 8.03 3.07
N ILE A 116 1.71 8.18 4.40
CA ILE A 116 1.58 7.08 5.35
C ILE A 116 0.08 6.92 5.67
N ALA A 117 -0.53 5.88 5.11
CA ALA A 117 -1.92 5.51 5.33
C ALA A 117 -2.05 4.38 6.35
N GLY A 118 -3.21 4.27 6.99
CA GLY A 118 -3.52 3.13 7.87
C GLY A 118 -4.67 3.41 8.84
N PRO A 119 -5.24 2.37 9.48
CA PRO A 119 -6.29 2.51 10.47
C PRO A 119 -5.89 3.42 11.64
N PRO A 120 -6.84 4.07 12.33
CA PRO A 120 -6.55 4.77 13.59
C PRO A 120 -5.99 3.78 14.62
N GLY A 121 -5.01 4.21 15.42
CA GLY A 121 -4.39 3.38 16.46
C GLY A 121 -3.33 2.37 16.00
N VAL A 122 -3.11 2.19 14.70
CA VAL A 122 -2.13 1.23 14.17
C VAL A 122 -0.66 1.62 14.45
N GLY A 123 -0.39 2.91 14.70
CA GLY A 123 0.95 3.42 15.01
C GLY A 123 1.55 4.42 14.02
N LYS A 124 0.74 5.08 13.16
CA LYS A 124 1.21 6.02 12.12
C LYS A 124 2.03 7.18 12.69
N SER A 125 1.52 7.87 13.70
CA SER A 125 2.23 8.98 14.37
C SER A 125 3.52 8.52 15.04
N THR A 126 3.52 7.30 15.62
CA THR A 126 4.74 6.67 16.16
C THR A 126 5.77 6.44 15.07
N LEU A 127 5.37 5.83 13.95
CA LEU A 127 6.23 5.57 12.79
C LEU A 127 6.80 6.87 12.21
N SER A 128 5.94 7.87 12.00
CA SER A 128 6.32 9.18 11.44
C SER A 128 7.32 9.89 12.33
N LEU A 129 7.10 9.90 13.66
CA LEU A 129 8.02 10.52 14.61
C LEU A 129 9.38 9.78 14.65
N GLN A 130 9.39 8.45 14.56
CA GLN A 130 10.63 7.67 14.44
C GLN A 130 11.35 7.96 13.12
N ILE A 131 10.63 8.07 11.99
CA ILE A 131 11.21 8.45 10.70
C ILE A 131 11.80 9.86 10.76
N ALA A 132 11.09 10.83 11.37
CA ALA A 132 11.57 12.19 11.55
C ALA A 132 12.90 12.21 12.33
N HIS A 133 12.96 11.44 13.41
CA HIS A 133 14.18 11.28 14.21
C HIS A 133 15.32 10.66 13.40
N MET A 134 15.08 9.54 12.69
CA MET A 134 16.10 8.90 11.85
C MET A 134 16.57 9.80 10.71
N MET A 135 15.70 10.63 10.16
CA MET A 135 16.03 11.58 9.10
C MET A 135 16.90 12.72 9.60
N ALA A 136 16.62 13.24 10.79
CA ALA A 136 17.46 14.24 11.44
C ALA A 136 18.85 13.67 11.77
N GLN A 137 18.93 12.41 12.20
CA GLN A 137 20.22 11.72 12.41
C GLN A 137 21.00 11.49 11.12
N ALA A 138 20.31 11.11 10.04
CA ALA A 138 20.91 10.91 8.72
C ALA A 138 21.35 12.24 8.05
N SER A 139 20.90 13.38 8.58
CA SER A 139 21.17 14.72 8.04
C SER A 139 21.83 15.62 9.09
N PRO A 140 23.13 15.42 9.44
CA PRO A 140 23.77 16.14 10.55
C PRO A 140 23.76 17.66 10.40
N ASN A 141 23.79 18.16 9.16
CA ASN A 141 23.78 19.58 8.82
C ASN A 141 22.38 20.08 8.43
N GLY A 142 21.34 19.30 8.68
CA GLY A 142 19.97 19.62 8.27
C GLY A 142 18.98 19.43 9.40
N SER A 143 17.84 20.10 9.27
CA SER A 143 16.78 20.14 10.27
C SER A 143 15.49 19.53 9.76
N VAL A 144 14.80 18.77 10.60
CA VAL A 144 13.51 18.15 10.28
C VAL A 144 12.41 18.89 11.03
N LEU A 145 11.35 19.28 10.32
CA LEU A 145 10.16 19.89 10.92
C LEU A 145 9.05 18.84 11.08
N TYR A 146 8.58 18.61 12.30
CA TYR A 146 7.37 17.83 12.58
C TYR A 146 6.22 18.79 12.86
N VAL A 147 5.19 18.79 12.00
CA VAL A 147 3.98 19.60 12.21
C VAL A 147 2.84 18.69 12.64
N SER A 148 2.34 18.93 13.85
CA SER A 148 1.17 18.26 14.40
C SER A 148 -0.06 19.16 14.27
N GLY A 149 -1.14 18.65 13.68
CA GLY A 149 -2.45 19.26 13.70
C GLY A 149 -3.46 18.58 14.64
N GLU A 150 -3.18 17.34 15.06
CA GLU A 150 -4.04 16.58 15.99
C GLU A 150 -3.65 16.77 17.46
N GLU A 151 -2.34 16.83 17.73
CA GLU A 151 -1.81 16.78 19.10
C GLU A 151 -1.05 18.05 19.47
N SER A 152 -1.14 18.44 20.74
CA SER A 152 -0.37 19.56 21.27
C SER A 152 1.13 19.23 21.35
N VAL A 153 1.96 20.28 21.36
CA VAL A 153 3.42 20.17 21.51
C VAL A 153 3.82 19.31 22.73
N GLY A 154 3.12 19.47 23.86
CA GLY A 154 3.38 18.69 25.07
C GLY A 154 3.07 17.20 24.92
N GLN A 155 2.01 16.83 24.20
CA GLN A 155 1.65 15.44 23.94
C GLN A 155 2.66 14.75 23.03
N VAL A 156 3.08 15.43 21.96
CA VAL A 156 4.12 14.92 21.06
C VAL A 156 5.45 14.78 21.81
N LYS A 157 5.79 15.74 22.70
CA LYS A 157 7.00 15.65 23.53
C LYS A 157 6.99 14.44 24.47
N MET A 158 5.88 14.18 25.17
CA MET A 158 5.74 12.99 26.02
C MET A 158 5.94 11.69 25.23
N ARG A 159 5.38 11.62 24.01
CA ARG A 159 5.58 10.45 23.13
C ARG A 159 7.03 10.32 22.68
N SER A 160 7.65 11.42 22.29
CA SER A 160 9.06 11.50 21.89
C SER A 160 9.97 10.97 23.00
N ASP A 161 9.74 11.39 24.25
CA ASP A 161 10.52 10.95 25.41
C ASP A 161 10.37 9.45 25.68
N ARG A 162 9.15 8.89 25.52
CA ARG A 162 8.90 7.45 25.63
C ARG A 162 9.65 6.65 24.56
N LEU A 163 9.72 7.17 23.34
CA LEU A 163 10.45 6.55 22.22
C LEU A 163 11.97 6.69 22.32
N GLY A 164 12.49 7.32 23.39
CA GLY A 164 13.91 7.55 23.56
C GLY A 164 14.49 8.66 22.67
N ILE A 165 13.63 9.46 22.01
CA ILE A 165 14.03 10.58 21.16
C ILE A 165 14.33 11.77 22.09
N LYS A 166 15.59 11.90 22.50
CA LYS A 166 16.03 12.93 23.44
C LYS A 166 16.90 13.98 22.74
N HIS A 167 16.90 15.20 23.26
CA HIS A 167 17.70 16.31 22.74
C HIS A 167 19.19 15.98 22.46
N PRO A 168 19.94 15.27 23.33
CA PRO A 168 21.33 14.93 23.02
C PRO A 168 21.50 13.97 21.85
N THR A 169 20.46 13.22 21.45
CA THR A 169 20.51 12.29 20.31
C THR A 169 19.93 12.87 19.02
N CYS A 170 19.34 14.08 19.06
CA CYS A 170 18.65 14.70 17.92
C CYS A 170 18.44 16.22 18.10
N PRO A 171 19.48 17.06 17.99
CA PRO A 171 19.34 18.50 18.17
C PRO A 171 18.48 19.18 17.08
N ASN A 172 18.42 18.59 15.87
CA ASN A 172 17.83 19.25 14.70
C ASN A 172 16.39 18.80 14.37
N LEU A 173 15.63 18.32 15.36
CA LEU A 173 14.20 17.98 15.18
C LEU A 173 13.31 19.06 15.81
N TYR A 174 12.63 19.82 14.95
CA TYR A 174 11.75 20.92 15.32
C TYR A 174 10.29 20.44 15.34
N LEU A 175 9.48 21.02 16.22
CA LEU A 175 8.08 20.67 16.40
C LEU A 175 7.21 21.92 16.34
N ALA A 176 6.18 21.88 15.50
CA ALA A 176 5.15 22.91 15.41
C ALA A 176 3.76 22.29 15.60
N SER A 177 2.84 23.05 16.20
CA SER A 177 1.44 22.68 16.33
C SER A 177 0.61 23.67 15.52
N GLU A 178 0.24 23.31 14.29
CA GLU A 178 -0.41 24.23 13.35
C GLU A 178 -1.36 23.47 12.41
N THR A 179 -2.48 24.10 12.06
CA THR A 179 -3.50 23.52 11.18
C THR A 179 -3.72 24.35 9.91
N ASN A 180 -3.34 25.63 9.91
CA ASN A 180 -3.45 26.46 8.72
C ASN A 180 -2.30 26.15 7.74
N ILE A 181 -2.64 25.76 6.50
CA ILE A 181 -1.64 25.37 5.50
C ILE A 181 -0.77 26.53 5.05
N GLU A 182 -1.33 27.74 4.97
CA GLU A 182 -0.58 28.92 4.55
C GLU A 182 0.50 29.29 5.58
N SER A 183 0.20 29.17 6.87
CA SER A 183 1.18 29.32 7.96
C SER A 183 2.28 28.27 7.88
N ILE A 184 1.94 27.00 7.62
CA ILE A 184 2.93 25.91 7.50
C ILE A 184 3.86 26.15 6.30
N ILE A 185 3.30 26.54 5.16
CA ILE A 185 4.09 26.86 3.96
C ILE A 185 5.01 28.06 4.25
N ALA A 186 4.54 29.07 4.97
CA ALA A 186 5.36 30.21 5.36
C ALA A 186 6.52 29.79 6.27
N MET A 187 6.30 28.87 7.22
CA MET A 187 7.37 28.31 8.07
C MET A 187 8.44 27.58 7.24
N ILE A 188 8.04 26.84 6.21
CA ILE A 188 8.97 26.10 5.34
C ILE A 188 9.75 27.04 4.42
N GLN A 189 9.08 28.06 3.86
CA GLN A 189 9.70 29.01 2.92
C GLN A 189 10.62 30.01 3.60
N HIS A 190 10.25 30.48 4.79
CA HIS A 190 11.03 31.42 5.61
C HIS A 190 11.74 30.68 6.74
N TRP A 191 12.27 29.50 6.43
CA TRP A 191 12.95 28.66 7.39
C TRP A 191 14.19 29.37 7.93
N ASP A 192 14.10 29.86 9.17
CA ASP A 192 15.13 30.66 9.85
C ASP A 192 15.88 29.86 10.92
N ALA A 193 15.99 28.54 10.74
CA ALA A 193 16.82 27.73 11.62
C ALA A 193 18.28 27.76 11.16
N ASP A 194 19.20 27.51 12.10
CA ASP A 194 20.65 27.48 11.84
C ASP A 194 21.09 26.46 10.77
N ALA A 195 20.20 25.55 10.37
CA ALA A 195 20.43 24.51 9.38
C ALA A 195 19.28 24.41 8.35
N PRO A 196 19.59 24.08 7.07
CA PRO A 196 18.60 23.88 6.02
C PRO A 196 17.58 22.81 6.37
N CYS A 197 16.34 22.99 5.92
CA CYS A 197 15.28 22.00 6.12
C CYS A 197 15.57 20.73 5.31
N ALA A 198 15.88 19.64 6.00
CA ALA A 198 16.17 18.32 5.43
C ALA A 198 14.92 17.47 5.21
N GLY A 199 13.81 17.81 5.86
CA GLY A 199 12.54 17.11 5.67
C GLY A 199 11.40 17.66 6.52
N VAL A 200 10.16 17.34 6.12
CA VAL A 200 8.94 17.80 6.79
C VAL A 200 8.00 16.62 7.04
N MET A 201 7.49 16.48 8.27
CA MET A 201 6.41 15.56 8.61
C MET A 201 5.13 16.34 8.90
N ILE A 202 3.99 15.80 8.44
CA ILE A 202 2.66 16.38 8.59
C ILE A 202 1.74 15.35 9.25
N ASP A 203 1.32 15.59 10.49
CA ASP A 203 0.48 14.69 11.30
C ASP A 203 -0.79 15.38 11.84
N SER A 204 -1.94 15.33 11.19
CA SER A 204 -2.29 14.61 9.96
C SER A 204 -2.91 15.56 8.94
N ILE A 205 -2.90 15.18 7.65
CA ILE A 205 -3.43 16.03 6.58
C ILE A 205 -4.93 16.33 6.73
N GLN A 206 -5.68 15.46 7.43
CA GLN A 206 -7.11 15.64 7.68
C GLN A 206 -7.43 16.84 8.56
N THR A 207 -6.50 17.26 9.43
CA THR A 207 -6.72 18.39 10.34
C THR A 207 -6.39 19.74 9.74
N MET A 208 -5.73 19.75 8.59
CA MET A 208 -5.30 20.98 7.97
C MET A 208 -6.48 21.69 7.30
N TYR A 209 -6.34 22.99 7.04
CA TYR A 209 -7.28 23.74 6.21
C TYR A 209 -6.56 24.81 5.39
N SER A 210 -7.13 25.14 4.22
CA SER A 210 -6.73 26.30 3.43
C SER A 210 -7.82 27.35 3.54
N SER A 211 -7.42 28.58 3.85
CA SER A 211 -8.34 29.72 3.98
C SER A 211 -8.98 30.14 2.65
N ASP A 212 -8.42 29.71 1.52
CA ASP A 212 -8.93 29.97 0.17
C ASP A 212 -10.17 29.12 -0.18
N ILE A 213 -10.45 28.05 0.56
CA ILE A 213 -11.55 27.12 0.29
C ILE A 213 -12.63 27.26 1.37
N ASN A 214 -13.85 27.61 0.95
CA ASN A 214 -15.04 27.52 1.80
C ASN A 214 -15.49 26.07 1.99
N SER A 215 -14.70 25.28 2.72
CA SER A 215 -15.02 23.92 3.15
C SER A 215 -14.42 23.68 4.53
N THR A 216 -15.04 22.81 5.32
CA THR A 216 -14.47 22.37 6.60
C THR A 216 -13.21 21.53 6.39
N ALA A 217 -12.29 21.61 7.35
CA ALA A 217 -11.13 20.72 7.46
C ALA A 217 -11.57 19.25 7.42
N GLY A 218 -10.75 18.39 6.80
CA GLY A 218 -11.01 16.96 6.69
C GLY A 218 -11.98 16.56 5.57
N ASN A 219 -12.65 17.52 4.92
CA ASN A 219 -13.39 17.24 3.68
C ASN A 219 -12.42 16.96 2.52
N VAL A 220 -12.83 16.10 1.59
CA VAL A 220 -12.04 15.65 0.43
C VAL A 220 -11.44 16.82 -0.34
N THR A 221 -12.24 17.86 -0.60
CA THR A 221 -11.81 19.05 -1.35
C THR A 221 -10.68 19.80 -0.66
N GLN A 222 -10.79 19.99 0.66
CA GLN A 222 -9.77 20.69 1.44
C GLN A 222 -8.49 19.84 1.54
N VAL A 223 -8.62 18.55 1.84
CA VAL A 223 -7.50 17.61 1.97
C VAL A 223 -6.73 17.51 0.65
N LYS A 224 -7.45 17.45 -0.48
CA LYS A 224 -6.87 17.45 -1.83
C LYS A 224 -6.11 18.74 -2.13
N GLU A 225 -6.70 19.90 -1.84
CA GLU A 225 -6.03 21.18 -2.10
C GLU A 225 -4.76 21.33 -1.26
N CYS A 226 -4.83 21.04 0.04
CA CYS A 226 -3.67 21.17 0.92
C CYS A 226 -2.55 20.22 0.49
N THR A 227 -2.88 18.99 0.08
CA THR A 227 -1.90 18.06 -0.49
C THR A 227 -1.26 18.60 -1.77
N LEU A 228 -2.03 19.23 -2.66
CA LEU A 228 -1.50 19.84 -3.88
C LEU A 228 -0.58 21.03 -3.61
N GLN A 229 -0.90 21.86 -2.62
CA GLN A 229 -0.04 22.98 -2.20
C GLN A 229 1.26 22.47 -1.59
N LEU A 230 1.18 21.47 -0.71
CA LEU A 230 2.36 20.82 -0.12
C LEU A 230 3.23 20.14 -1.18
N LEU A 231 2.64 19.47 -2.16
CA LEU A 231 3.39 18.84 -3.26
C LEU A 231 4.19 19.87 -4.06
N ARG A 232 3.62 21.06 -4.32
CA ARG A 232 4.34 22.14 -5.02
C ARG A 232 5.54 22.62 -4.21
N VAL A 233 5.32 22.95 -2.93
CA VAL A 233 6.40 23.39 -2.03
C VAL A 233 7.49 22.33 -1.88
N CYS A 234 7.10 21.06 -1.77
CA CYS A 234 7.99 19.91 -1.74
C CYS A 234 8.89 19.84 -2.99
N LYS A 235 8.34 20.05 -4.19
CA LYS A 235 9.09 20.01 -5.45
C LYS A 235 9.97 21.25 -5.62
N ASP A 236 9.44 22.43 -5.32
CA ASP A 236 10.14 23.71 -5.50
C ASP A 236 11.33 23.84 -4.53
N ALA A 237 11.15 23.44 -3.28
CA ALA A 237 12.21 23.45 -2.27
C ALA A 237 13.14 22.23 -2.35
N ASN A 238 12.77 21.19 -3.12
CA ASN A 238 13.46 19.90 -3.20
C ASN A 238 13.62 19.20 -1.82
N ILE A 239 12.63 19.37 -0.94
CA ILE A 239 12.61 18.82 0.43
C ILE A 239 11.68 17.61 0.46
N PRO A 240 12.08 16.46 1.02
CA PRO A 240 11.18 15.33 1.21
C PRO A 240 10.10 15.63 2.26
N MET A 241 8.86 15.26 1.96
CA MET A 241 7.74 15.48 2.86
C MET A 241 6.92 14.20 3.07
N LEU A 242 6.59 13.90 4.32
CA LEU A 242 5.74 12.76 4.67
C LEU A 242 4.44 13.25 5.28
N LEU A 243 3.32 12.74 4.76
CA LEU A 243 1.97 13.06 5.21
C LEU A 243 1.37 11.84 5.90
N ILE A 244 0.77 12.02 7.07
CA ILE A 244 -0.09 11.01 7.67
C ILE A 244 -1.51 11.19 7.17
N GLY A 245 -2.10 10.10 6.68
CA GLY A 245 -3.50 10.00 6.32
C GLY A 245 -4.21 8.87 7.06
N HIS A 246 -5.39 9.16 7.61
CA HIS A 246 -6.29 8.17 8.17
C HIS A 246 -7.13 7.46 7.10
N ILE A 247 -7.28 6.14 7.23
CA ILE A 247 -8.31 5.37 6.51
C ILE A 247 -9.59 5.41 7.36
N THR A 248 -10.68 5.95 6.80
CA THR A 248 -11.99 5.92 7.46
C THR A 248 -12.65 4.54 7.30
N LYS A 249 -13.45 4.13 8.30
CA LYS A 249 -14.05 2.78 8.42
C LYS A 249 -14.98 2.38 7.25
N SER A 250 -15.38 3.31 6.40
CA SER A 250 -16.30 3.09 5.28
C SER A 250 -15.62 3.00 3.91
N GLY A 251 -14.30 3.14 3.80
CA GLY A 251 -13.57 3.03 2.52
C GLY A 251 -13.86 4.13 1.48
N ASP A 252 -15.01 4.83 1.56
CA ASP A 252 -15.55 5.64 0.47
C ASP A 252 -15.70 7.14 0.77
N ILE A 253 -15.52 7.60 2.02
CA ILE A 253 -15.71 9.02 2.34
C ILE A 253 -14.40 9.58 2.89
N ALA A 254 -13.67 10.25 2.00
CA ALA A 254 -12.31 10.79 2.16
C ALA A 254 -11.18 9.75 2.25
N GLY A 255 -11.25 8.70 1.44
CA GLY A 255 -10.23 7.66 1.41
C GLY A 255 -8.84 8.13 0.94
N PRO A 256 -7.76 7.48 1.41
CA PRO A 256 -6.40 7.69 0.90
C PRO A 256 -6.32 7.57 -0.62
N LYS A 257 -7.20 6.81 -1.28
CA LYS A 257 -7.30 6.69 -2.75
C LYS A 257 -7.30 8.03 -3.49
N VAL A 258 -7.93 9.08 -2.93
CA VAL A 258 -7.92 10.42 -3.56
C VAL A 258 -6.51 11.04 -3.50
N LEU A 259 -5.81 10.83 -2.39
CA LEU A 259 -4.44 11.31 -2.18
C LEU A 259 -3.41 10.43 -2.89
N GLU A 260 -3.66 9.13 -3.03
CA GLU A 260 -2.80 8.15 -3.68
C GLU A 260 -2.43 8.59 -5.09
N HIS A 261 -3.33 9.21 -5.84
CA HIS A 261 -3.03 9.71 -7.19
C HIS A 261 -2.15 10.97 -7.19
N ILE A 262 -2.19 11.78 -6.13
CA ILE A 262 -1.50 13.07 -6.01
C ILE A 262 -0.04 12.86 -5.56
N VAL A 263 0.18 11.99 -4.59
CA VAL A 263 1.51 11.78 -3.99
C VAL A 263 2.43 10.93 -4.88
N ASP A 264 3.72 10.96 -4.59
CA ASP A 264 4.72 10.18 -5.32
C ASP A 264 4.83 8.74 -4.79
N THR A 265 4.77 8.59 -3.46
CA THR A 265 4.88 7.31 -2.75
C THR A 265 3.73 7.14 -1.77
N VAL A 266 3.17 5.94 -1.66
CA VAL A 266 2.14 5.57 -0.68
C VAL A 266 2.61 4.35 0.07
N ILE A 267 2.58 4.45 1.39
CA ILE A 267 2.91 3.38 2.30
C ILE A 267 1.73 3.19 3.24
N GLN A 268 1.32 1.95 3.41
CA GLN A 268 0.22 1.55 4.27
C GLN A 268 0.78 0.80 5.48
N LEU A 269 0.42 1.25 6.68
CA LEU A 269 0.73 0.57 7.93
C LEU A 269 -0.54 -0.17 8.39
N ASP A 270 -0.49 -1.49 8.29
CA ASP A 270 -1.55 -2.41 8.68
C ASP A 270 -1.17 -3.18 9.95
N GLY A 271 -2.17 -3.69 10.65
CA GLY A 271 -1.97 -4.55 11.82
C GLY A 271 -3.27 -4.88 12.51
N ASP A 272 -3.34 -6.08 13.08
CA ASP A 272 -4.44 -6.48 13.96
C ASP A 272 -4.29 -5.81 15.33
N ALA A 273 -5.42 -5.50 15.97
CA ALA A 273 -5.46 -4.95 17.32
C ALA A 273 -4.90 -5.94 18.36
N HIS A 274 -5.04 -7.25 18.12
CA HIS A 274 -4.62 -8.31 19.05
C HIS A 274 -3.17 -8.79 18.84
N SER A 275 -2.54 -8.39 17.74
CA SER A 275 -1.15 -8.72 17.43
C SER A 275 -0.26 -7.50 17.66
N PRO A 276 0.94 -7.64 18.24
CA PRO A 276 1.90 -6.54 18.28
C PRO A 276 2.49 -6.25 16.89
N ASN A 277 2.35 -7.18 15.94
CA ASN A 277 2.95 -7.06 14.61
C ASN A 277 2.23 -6.00 13.77
N ARG A 278 3.01 -5.26 13.00
CA ARG A 278 2.59 -4.22 12.08
C ARG A 278 3.27 -4.44 10.73
N PHE A 279 2.49 -4.38 9.67
CA PHE A 279 2.95 -4.60 8.30
C PHE A 279 3.00 -3.27 7.56
N LEU A 280 4.17 -2.90 7.05
CA LEU A 280 4.40 -1.67 6.31
C LEU A 280 4.48 -2.00 4.81
N ARG A 281 3.43 -1.74 4.04
CA ARG A 281 3.32 -2.11 2.62
C ARG A 281 3.45 -0.89 1.72
N CYS A 282 4.20 -0.96 0.63
CA CYS A 282 4.25 0.15 -0.33
C CYS A 282 3.27 -0.06 -1.49
N THR A 283 2.10 0.58 -1.47
CA THR A 283 1.09 0.41 -2.53
C THR A 283 1.38 1.22 -3.79
N LYS A 284 2.16 2.30 -3.66
CA LYS A 284 2.59 3.15 -4.80
C LYS A 284 4.01 3.64 -4.54
N ASN A 285 4.90 3.48 -5.53
CA ASN A 285 6.26 4.02 -5.45
C ASN A 285 6.71 4.46 -6.84
N ARG A 286 6.79 5.77 -7.09
CA ARG A 286 7.35 6.29 -8.35
C ARG A 286 8.87 6.09 -8.45
N PHE A 287 9.52 5.71 -7.36
CA PHE A 287 10.97 5.62 -7.26
C PHE A 287 11.46 4.20 -7.00
N GLY A 288 10.60 3.19 -6.91
CA GLY A 288 10.98 1.84 -6.50
C GLY A 288 9.88 0.83 -6.76
N THR A 289 10.05 -0.38 -6.23
CA THR A 289 9.05 -1.44 -6.32
C THR A 289 7.90 -1.18 -5.34
N THR A 290 6.70 -1.66 -5.69
CA THR A 290 5.49 -1.60 -4.86
C THR A 290 5.17 -2.93 -4.18
N SER A 291 6.09 -3.87 -4.23
CA SER A 291 5.91 -5.23 -3.72
C SER A 291 6.63 -5.49 -2.40
N GLU A 292 7.22 -4.45 -1.83
CA GLU A 292 7.99 -4.58 -0.60
C GLU A 292 7.07 -4.42 0.60
N VAL A 293 7.25 -5.32 1.57
CA VAL A 293 6.52 -5.32 2.84
C VAL A 293 7.55 -5.31 3.96
N GLY A 294 7.44 -4.37 4.88
CA GLY A 294 8.22 -4.32 6.11
C GLY A 294 7.45 -4.97 7.25
N VAL A 295 8.11 -5.71 8.15
CA VAL A 295 7.47 -6.24 9.36
C VAL A 295 8.07 -5.61 10.60
N LEU A 296 7.23 -4.87 11.32
CA LEU A 296 7.56 -4.18 12.55
C LEU A 296 6.78 -4.80 13.70
N SER A 297 7.27 -4.66 14.93
CA SER A 297 6.55 -5.02 16.14
C SER A 297 6.39 -3.78 17.02
N MET A 298 5.18 -3.56 17.51
CA MET A 298 4.88 -2.47 18.44
C MET A 298 5.32 -2.89 19.85
N THR A 299 6.26 -2.13 20.41
CA THR A 299 6.81 -2.30 21.76
C THR A 299 6.71 -1.00 22.55
N ASP A 300 7.09 -1.01 23.83
CA ASP A 300 7.17 0.21 24.64
C ASP A 300 8.15 1.25 24.06
N ALA A 301 9.18 0.79 23.34
CA ALA A 301 10.15 1.62 22.65
C ALA A 301 9.67 2.14 21.28
N GLY A 302 8.44 1.79 20.86
CA GLY A 302 7.88 2.13 19.55
C GLY A 302 7.88 0.95 18.58
N LEU A 303 7.89 1.26 17.28
CA LEU A 303 7.94 0.25 16.23
C LEU A 303 9.39 -0.20 16.01
N VAL A 304 9.64 -1.48 16.19
CA VAL A 304 10.97 -2.09 16.04
C VAL A 304 10.91 -3.13 14.91
N PRO A 305 11.87 -3.15 13.97
CA PRO A 305 11.91 -4.17 12.92
C PRO A 305 12.16 -5.55 13.53
N LEU A 306 11.45 -6.56 13.01
CA LEU A 306 11.67 -7.94 13.46
C LEU A 306 12.97 -8.49 12.85
N GLN A 307 13.80 -9.13 13.69
CA GLN A 307 15.06 -9.74 13.25
C GLN A 307 14.86 -10.84 12.20
N ASN A 308 13.79 -11.61 12.33
CA ASN A 308 13.35 -12.58 11.32
C ASN A 308 11.89 -12.30 10.94
N PRO A 309 11.65 -11.44 9.93
CA PRO A 309 10.30 -11.05 9.55
C PRO A 309 9.47 -12.24 9.03
N LEU A 310 10.12 -13.32 8.60
CA LEU A 310 9.46 -14.52 8.08
C LEU A 310 8.82 -15.37 9.20
N GLN A 311 9.42 -15.40 10.39
CA GLN A 311 8.85 -16.13 11.54
C GLN A 311 7.63 -15.43 12.15
N ALA A 312 7.47 -14.12 11.94
CA ALA A 312 6.35 -13.34 12.45
C ALA A 312 4.98 -13.82 11.96
N PHE A 313 4.96 -14.57 10.86
CA PHE A 313 3.75 -15.07 10.21
C PHE A 313 3.35 -16.48 10.65
N LEU A 314 4.16 -17.13 11.49
CA LEU A 314 3.92 -18.50 11.94
C LEU A 314 3.56 -18.53 13.42
N SER A 315 2.54 -19.31 13.75
CA SER A 315 2.18 -19.58 15.15
C SER A 315 3.22 -20.53 15.77
N PRO A 316 3.65 -20.34 17.03
CA PRO A 316 4.49 -21.32 17.72
C PRO A 316 3.68 -22.61 17.91
N SER A 317 4.06 -23.70 17.22
CA SER A 317 3.44 -25.01 17.39
C SER A 317 4.28 -25.89 18.31
N THR A 318 3.63 -26.62 19.22
CA THR A 318 4.27 -27.57 20.15
C THR A 318 4.08 -29.02 19.72
N GLY A 319 3.60 -29.27 18.50
CA GLY A 319 3.32 -30.61 17.98
C GLY A 319 2.56 -30.61 16.65
N PRO A 320 2.25 -31.81 16.10
CA PRO A 320 1.47 -31.94 14.87
C PRO A 320 0.03 -31.49 15.09
N VAL A 321 -0.45 -30.57 14.26
CA VAL A 321 -1.81 -29.98 14.35
C VAL A 321 -2.63 -30.33 13.11
N GLU A 322 -3.92 -30.61 13.30
CA GLU A 322 -4.88 -30.80 12.22
C GLU A 322 -5.31 -29.46 11.62
N GLY A 323 -5.46 -29.42 10.29
CA GLY A 323 -6.00 -28.26 9.59
C GLY A 323 -5.07 -27.06 9.50
N VAL A 324 -3.79 -27.18 9.87
CA VAL A 324 -2.81 -26.08 9.78
C VAL A 324 -1.75 -26.44 8.75
N ALA A 325 -1.69 -25.68 7.66
CA ALA A 325 -0.65 -25.83 6.64
C ALA A 325 0.03 -24.49 6.36
N VAL A 326 1.31 -24.54 6.00
CA VAL A 326 2.10 -23.34 5.70
C VAL A 326 2.45 -23.29 4.22
N THR A 327 2.30 -22.10 3.64
CA THR A 327 2.85 -21.77 2.32
C THR A 327 3.73 -20.53 2.44
N ILE A 328 4.38 -20.17 1.34
CA ILE A 328 5.12 -18.91 1.22
C ILE A 328 4.55 -18.23 0.01
N ALA A 329 3.72 -17.21 0.23
CA ALA A 329 3.17 -16.40 -0.82
C ALA A 329 4.20 -15.40 -1.34
N VAL A 330 4.17 -15.06 -2.62
CA VAL A 330 5.05 -14.02 -3.18
C VAL A 330 4.23 -12.79 -3.53
N GLU A 331 4.42 -11.72 -2.75
CA GLU A 331 3.86 -10.42 -3.06
C GLU A 331 4.91 -9.63 -3.83
N GLY A 332 4.74 -9.59 -5.15
CA GLY A 332 5.71 -9.14 -6.17
C GLY A 332 7.09 -9.79 -6.09
N THR A 333 8.00 -9.35 -5.20
CA THR A 333 9.33 -9.99 -5.02
C THR A 333 9.56 -10.57 -3.63
N ARG A 334 8.75 -10.20 -2.63
CA ARG A 334 8.96 -10.63 -1.26
C ARG A 334 8.24 -11.96 -0.99
N PRO A 335 8.96 -13.01 -0.59
CA PRO A 335 8.35 -14.22 -0.06
C PRO A 335 7.84 -13.96 1.36
N ILE A 336 6.55 -14.16 1.58
CA ILE A 336 5.83 -13.97 2.84
C ILE A 336 5.28 -15.32 3.27
N PRO A 337 5.68 -15.87 4.42
CA PRO A 337 5.11 -17.11 4.94
C PRO A 337 3.66 -16.86 5.33
N VAL A 338 2.79 -17.79 5.00
CA VAL A 338 1.36 -17.67 5.27
C VAL A 338 0.90 -18.99 5.88
N GLU A 339 0.39 -18.91 7.10
CA GLU A 339 -0.27 -20.02 7.77
C GLU A 339 -1.76 -20.04 7.41
N ILE A 340 -2.21 -21.18 6.91
CA ILE A 340 -3.60 -21.45 6.52
C ILE A 340 -4.19 -22.38 7.57
N GLN A 341 -5.27 -21.92 8.21
CA GLN A 341 -5.98 -22.67 9.24
C GLN A 341 -7.35 -23.08 8.72
N THR A 342 -7.70 -24.34 8.91
CA THR A 342 -8.99 -24.91 8.50
C THR A 342 -9.58 -25.76 9.62
N LEU A 343 -10.90 -25.67 9.76
CA LEU A 343 -11.67 -26.48 10.69
C LEU A 343 -12.88 -27.06 9.98
N SER A 344 -12.92 -28.38 9.85
CA SER A 344 -14.09 -29.12 9.36
C SER A 344 -14.78 -29.81 10.53
N SER A 345 -15.99 -29.34 10.85
CA SER A 345 -16.85 -29.92 11.89
C SER A 345 -18.04 -30.63 11.24
N PRO A 346 -18.57 -31.71 11.82
CA PRO A 346 -19.90 -32.20 11.46
C PRO A 346 -20.91 -31.05 11.52
N SER A 347 -21.80 -30.97 10.53
CA SER A 347 -22.90 -30.01 10.54
C SER A 347 -24.02 -30.52 11.44
N PHE A 348 -24.55 -29.65 12.29
CA PHE A 348 -25.70 -29.96 13.16
C PHE A 348 -27.03 -30.00 12.39
N GLU A 349 -27.09 -29.42 11.18
CA GLU A 349 -28.25 -29.47 10.29
C GLU A 349 -27.93 -30.40 9.11
N GLU A 350 -28.71 -31.48 8.94
CA GLU A 350 -28.52 -32.51 7.88
C GLU A 350 -28.52 -31.95 6.44
N HIS A 351 -28.99 -30.72 6.22
CA HIS A 351 -29.14 -30.11 4.90
C HIS A 351 -28.39 -28.80 4.70
N ARG A 352 -27.61 -28.34 5.69
CA ARG A 352 -26.86 -27.09 5.57
C ARG A 352 -25.39 -27.31 5.88
N THR A 353 -24.58 -27.46 4.84
CA THR A 353 -23.13 -27.31 4.95
C THR A 353 -22.83 -25.82 4.96
N SER A 354 -22.30 -25.30 6.07
CA SER A 354 -21.87 -23.91 6.14
C SER A 354 -20.38 -23.82 5.82
N CYS A 355 -20.04 -22.90 4.94
CA CYS A 355 -18.66 -22.60 4.61
C CYS A 355 -18.38 -21.14 4.91
N LYS A 356 -17.44 -20.87 5.81
CA LYS A 356 -17.00 -19.51 6.12
C LYS A 356 -15.51 -19.39 5.86
N CYS A 357 -15.12 -18.34 5.15
CA CYS A 357 -13.73 -18.09 4.78
C CYS A 357 -13.33 -16.66 5.11
N HIS A 358 -12.18 -16.50 5.76
CA HIS A 358 -11.56 -15.23 6.07
C HIS A 358 -10.16 -15.21 5.43
N GLY A 359 -9.88 -14.20 4.60
CA GLY A 359 -8.59 -14.07 3.90
C GLY A 359 -8.45 -14.91 2.62
N VAL A 360 -9.51 -15.54 2.11
CA VAL A 360 -9.49 -16.26 0.82
C VAL A 360 -10.82 -16.07 0.09
N SER A 361 -10.80 -16.04 -1.25
CA SER A 361 -12.02 -15.92 -2.04
C SER A 361 -12.86 -17.19 -1.99
N TYR A 362 -14.18 -17.01 -1.92
CA TYR A 362 -15.13 -18.11 -1.88
C TYR A 362 -15.05 -18.99 -3.14
N ASP A 363 -14.87 -18.36 -4.32
CA ASP A 363 -14.77 -19.07 -5.60
C ASP A 363 -13.54 -19.99 -5.65
N LYS A 364 -12.38 -19.52 -5.19
CA LYS A 364 -11.17 -20.34 -5.10
C LYS A 364 -11.40 -21.55 -4.21
N LEU A 365 -12.05 -21.34 -3.05
CA LEU A 365 -12.34 -22.41 -2.12
C LEU A 365 -13.27 -23.48 -2.70
N GLN A 366 -14.30 -23.08 -3.45
CA GLN A 366 -15.20 -24.01 -4.13
C GLN A 366 -14.48 -24.91 -5.14
N LEU A 367 -13.54 -24.35 -5.91
CA LEU A 367 -12.73 -25.13 -6.85
C LEU A 367 -11.86 -26.16 -6.11
N ILE A 368 -11.21 -25.77 -5.01
CA ILE A 368 -10.38 -26.69 -4.23
C ILE A 368 -11.23 -27.80 -3.60
N PHE A 369 -12.42 -27.51 -3.08
CA PHE A 369 -13.34 -28.54 -2.62
C PHE A 369 -13.71 -29.53 -3.73
N ALA A 370 -14.07 -29.02 -4.91
CA ALA A 370 -14.44 -29.87 -6.05
C ALA A 370 -13.30 -30.79 -6.48
N VAL A 371 -12.06 -30.30 -6.48
CA VAL A 371 -10.88 -31.12 -6.81
C VAL A 371 -10.60 -32.16 -5.72
N LEU A 372 -10.68 -31.79 -4.44
CA LEU A 372 -10.48 -32.72 -3.33
C LEU A 372 -11.52 -33.85 -3.31
N GLU A 373 -12.80 -33.54 -3.54
CA GLU A 373 -13.85 -34.56 -3.60
C GLU A 373 -13.69 -35.47 -4.83
N SER A 374 -13.48 -34.89 -6.01
CA SER A 374 -13.46 -35.66 -7.27
C SER A 374 -12.16 -36.41 -7.55
N ARG A 375 -11.02 -35.93 -7.05
CA ARG A 375 -9.69 -36.49 -7.35
C ARG A 375 -9.03 -37.16 -6.16
N ALA A 376 -9.23 -36.65 -4.94
CA ALA A 376 -8.59 -37.17 -3.74
C ALA A 376 -9.53 -38.00 -2.85
N GLY A 377 -10.83 -38.08 -3.18
CA GLY A 377 -11.81 -38.86 -2.42
C GLY A 377 -12.09 -38.31 -1.01
N VAL A 378 -11.74 -37.06 -0.74
CA VAL A 378 -11.97 -36.43 0.56
C VAL A 378 -13.40 -35.91 0.61
N SER A 379 -14.25 -36.54 1.42
CA SER A 379 -15.66 -36.14 1.54
C SER A 379 -15.86 -34.97 2.51
N PHE A 380 -16.50 -33.91 2.02
CA PHE A 380 -16.97 -32.76 2.80
C PHE A 380 -18.50 -32.76 3.00
N ARG A 381 -19.19 -33.81 2.55
CA ARG A 381 -20.62 -34.00 2.80
C ARG A 381 -20.89 -33.98 4.30
N SER A 382 -22.00 -33.34 4.68
CA SER A 382 -22.43 -33.12 6.07
C SER A 382 -21.39 -32.49 7.00
N LYS A 383 -20.37 -31.80 6.46
CA LYS A 383 -19.40 -31.04 7.24
C LYS A 383 -19.52 -29.54 6.95
N SER A 384 -19.46 -28.74 8.00
CA SER A 384 -19.23 -27.31 7.90
C SER A 384 -17.74 -27.03 7.97
N SER A 385 -17.23 -26.21 7.05
CA SER A 385 -15.81 -25.89 6.94
C SER A 385 -15.55 -24.41 7.19
N PHE A 386 -14.57 -24.12 8.02
CA PHE A 386 -14.12 -22.78 8.35
C PHE A 386 -12.68 -22.64 7.89
N VAL A 387 -12.35 -21.55 7.18
CA VAL A 387 -11.01 -21.26 6.71
C VAL A 387 -10.60 -19.88 7.20
N ASN A 388 -9.42 -19.79 7.78
CA ASN A 388 -8.82 -18.56 8.26
C ASN A 388 -7.38 -18.48 7.79
N ILE A 389 -7.01 -17.38 7.15
CA ILE A 389 -5.62 -17.07 6.84
C ILE A 389 -5.04 -16.25 7.98
N ALA A 390 -3.94 -16.72 8.56
CA ALA A 390 -3.32 -16.07 9.71
C ALA A 390 -2.87 -14.63 9.40
N GLN A 391 -2.81 -13.80 10.44
CA GLN A 391 -2.34 -12.41 10.38
C GLN A 391 -3.11 -11.48 9.43
N GLY A 392 -4.35 -11.84 9.05
CA GLY A 392 -5.20 -11.00 8.20
C GLY A 392 -4.72 -10.88 6.75
N TYR A 393 -3.83 -11.78 6.31
CA TYR A 393 -3.37 -11.82 4.92
C TYR A 393 -4.48 -12.27 3.97
N PHE A 394 -4.60 -11.63 2.81
CA PHE A 394 -5.51 -12.05 1.76
C PHE A 394 -4.79 -12.91 0.72
N LEU A 395 -5.17 -14.18 0.66
CA LEU A 395 -4.55 -15.21 -0.15
C LEU A 395 -5.09 -15.19 -1.59
N ASP A 396 -4.46 -14.36 -2.42
CA ASP A 396 -4.74 -14.29 -3.86
C ASP A 396 -3.53 -14.75 -4.69
N GLU A 397 -3.14 -16.01 -4.51
CA GLU A 397 -2.01 -16.58 -5.23
C GLU A 397 -2.24 -18.05 -5.61
N PRO A 398 -2.02 -18.46 -6.88
CA PRO A 398 -2.19 -19.85 -7.30
C PRO A 398 -1.26 -20.84 -6.59
N CYS A 399 -0.03 -20.43 -6.25
CA CYS A 399 0.95 -21.30 -5.60
C CYS A 399 0.52 -21.75 -4.20
N ALA A 400 -0.41 -21.04 -3.56
CA ALA A 400 -0.94 -21.38 -2.25
C ALA A 400 -2.04 -22.44 -2.29
N ASP A 401 -2.53 -22.82 -3.47
CA ASP A 401 -3.63 -23.76 -3.64
C ASP A 401 -3.31 -25.13 -3.02
N LEU A 402 -2.06 -25.60 -3.17
CA LEU A 402 -1.65 -26.86 -2.57
C LEU A 402 -1.71 -26.83 -1.04
N ALA A 403 -1.22 -25.75 -0.41
CA ALA A 403 -1.28 -25.61 1.05
C ALA A 403 -2.73 -25.53 1.55
N LEU A 404 -3.59 -24.79 0.84
CA LEU A 404 -5.01 -24.71 1.15
C LEU A 404 -5.68 -26.08 1.04
N ALA A 405 -5.37 -26.85 -0.01
CA ALA A 405 -5.89 -28.20 -0.20
C ALA A 405 -5.43 -29.17 0.90
N VAL A 406 -4.15 -29.08 1.31
CA VAL A 406 -3.58 -29.89 2.40
C VAL A 406 -4.24 -29.55 3.74
N ALA A 407 -4.41 -28.27 4.06
CA ALA A 407 -5.09 -27.86 5.28
C ALA A 407 -6.53 -28.39 5.32
N LEU A 408 -7.32 -28.18 4.25
CA LEU A 408 -8.69 -28.67 4.15
C LEU A 408 -8.77 -30.20 4.30
N ALA A 409 -7.91 -30.93 3.60
CA ALA A 409 -7.86 -32.39 3.67
C ALA A 409 -7.45 -32.87 5.07
N SER A 410 -6.48 -32.22 5.71
CA SER A 410 -6.05 -32.50 7.08
C SER A 410 -7.22 -32.43 8.05
N SER A 411 -7.97 -31.32 8.00
CA SER A 411 -9.11 -31.10 8.88
C SER A 411 -10.27 -32.07 8.60
N ALA A 412 -10.55 -32.36 7.32
CA ALA A 412 -11.62 -33.26 6.93
C ALA A 412 -11.34 -34.74 7.25
N THR A 413 -10.08 -35.15 7.20
CA THR A 413 -9.64 -36.53 7.45
C THR A 413 -9.15 -36.76 8.88
N LYS A 414 -9.04 -35.69 9.69
CA LYS A 414 -8.45 -35.71 11.04
C LYS A 414 -7.03 -36.27 11.05
N ARG A 415 -6.26 -35.94 10.02
CA ARG A 415 -4.86 -36.35 9.87
C ARG A 415 -4.00 -35.11 10.02
N PRO A 416 -3.14 -35.01 11.05
CA PRO A 416 -2.28 -33.84 11.22
C PRO A 416 -1.37 -33.61 10.01
N VAL A 417 -1.11 -32.35 9.71
CA VAL A 417 -0.13 -31.97 8.68
C VAL A 417 1.28 -32.27 9.17
N LEU A 418 2.17 -32.66 8.26
CA LEU A 418 3.59 -32.87 8.55
C LEU A 418 4.19 -31.62 9.25
N PRO A 419 4.79 -31.76 10.44
CA PRO A 419 5.41 -30.65 11.15
C PRO A 419 6.53 -30.01 10.33
N ASN A 420 6.74 -28.70 10.49
CA ASN A 420 7.77 -27.93 9.78
C ASN A 420 7.81 -28.20 8.27
N ALA A 421 6.62 -28.35 7.66
CA ALA A 421 6.47 -28.55 6.23
C ALA A 421 5.87 -27.31 5.55
N VAL A 422 6.35 -27.01 4.34
CA VAL A 422 5.74 -26.00 3.46
C VAL A 422 5.31 -26.60 2.13
N PHE A 423 4.20 -26.09 1.61
CA PHE A 423 3.56 -26.59 0.41
C PHE A 423 3.46 -25.50 -0.65
N PHE A 424 4.01 -25.77 -1.83
CA PHE A 424 3.96 -24.87 -2.98
C PHE A 424 3.32 -25.59 -4.15
N GLY A 425 2.40 -24.98 -4.87
CA GLY A 425 1.86 -25.52 -6.11
C GLY A 425 0.46 -25.03 -6.41
N GLU A 426 0.19 -24.80 -7.69
CA GLU A 426 -1.16 -24.56 -8.18
C GLU A 426 -1.86 -25.90 -8.43
N VAL A 427 -3.10 -26.02 -7.97
CA VAL A 427 -3.91 -27.23 -8.12
C VAL A 427 -4.79 -27.10 -9.35
N ALA A 428 -4.49 -27.86 -10.41
CA ALA A 428 -5.34 -27.89 -11.58
C ALA A 428 -6.62 -28.72 -11.33
N LEU A 429 -7.69 -28.45 -12.08
CA LEU A 429 -8.96 -29.21 -11.99
C LEU A 429 -8.82 -30.71 -12.32
N SER A 430 -7.73 -31.10 -12.98
CA SER A 430 -7.38 -32.50 -13.21
C SER A 430 -6.81 -33.21 -11.98
N GLY A 431 -6.47 -32.47 -10.92
CA GLY A 431 -5.72 -32.97 -9.76
C GLY A 431 -4.19 -32.97 -9.96
N MET A 432 -3.71 -32.52 -11.12
CA MET A 432 -2.28 -32.33 -11.38
C MET A 432 -1.78 -31.04 -10.71
N LEU A 433 -0.52 -31.06 -10.27
CA LEU A 433 0.14 -29.89 -9.69
C LEU A 433 0.94 -29.14 -10.74
N ARG A 434 0.72 -27.82 -10.80
CA ARG A 434 1.46 -26.91 -11.68
C ARG A 434 2.63 -26.27 -10.94
N PRO A 435 3.80 -26.08 -11.61
CA PRO A 435 4.99 -25.51 -11.00
C PRO A 435 4.75 -24.13 -10.37
N ALA A 436 5.38 -23.91 -9.21
CA ALA A 436 5.36 -22.62 -8.53
C ALA A 436 6.21 -21.57 -9.26
N VAL A 437 5.66 -20.37 -9.45
CA VAL A 437 6.41 -19.21 -9.95
C VAL A 437 7.35 -18.70 -8.84
N MET A 438 8.54 -18.22 -9.22
CA MET A 438 9.58 -17.73 -8.30
C MET A 438 10.01 -18.77 -7.24
N LEU A 439 10.17 -20.03 -7.63
CA LEU A 439 10.54 -21.13 -6.74
C LEU A 439 11.82 -20.87 -5.92
N GLU A 440 12.86 -20.26 -6.51
CA GLU A 440 14.10 -19.98 -5.77
C GLU A 440 13.87 -19.03 -4.59
N ALA A 441 13.05 -17.98 -4.77
CA ALA A 441 12.74 -17.04 -3.71
C ALA A 441 11.94 -17.69 -2.58
N ARG A 442 11.01 -18.60 -2.91
CA ARG A 442 10.24 -19.37 -1.93
C ARG A 442 11.14 -20.34 -1.15
N LEU A 443 12.00 -21.09 -1.82
CA LEU A 443 12.96 -21.99 -1.18
C LEU A 443 13.94 -21.23 -0.29
N ALA A 444 14.42 -20.06 -0.73
CA ALA A 444 15.28 -19.20 0.08
C ALA A 444 14.59 -18.77 1.39
N ALA A 445 13.31 -18.40 1.33
CA ALA A 445 12.54 -18.03 2.50
C ALA A 445 12.24 -19.23 3.41
N ALA A 446 11.87 -20.38 2.84
CA ALA A 446 11.67 -21.62 3.60
C ALA A 446 12.92 -22.01 4.38
N SER A 447 14.10 -21.88 3.76
CA SER A 447 15.38 -22.14 4.41
C SER A 447 15.65 -21.19 5.56
N LYS A 448 15.35 -19.89 5.40
CA LYS A 448 15.53 -18.87 6.45
C LYS A 448 14.58 -19.03 7.64
N ILE A 449 13.42 -19.62 7.42
CA ILE A 449 12.44 -19.90 8.48
C ILE A 449 12.86 -21.12 9.30
N GLY A 450 13.67 -22.01 8.71
CA GLY A 450 14.06 -23.29 9.32
C GLY A 450 13.05 -24.41 9.06
N VAL A 451 12.48 -24.43 7.85
CA VAL A 451 11.55 -25.50 7.43
C VAL A 451 12.33 -26.78 7.11
N ASP A 452 11.85 -27.91 7.61
CA ASP A 452 12.50 -29.22 7.42
C ASP A 452 12.12 -29.84 6.06
N THR A 453 10.84 -29.78 5.69
CA THR A 453 10.32 -30.42 4.47
C THR A 453 9.60 -29.44 3.55
N CYS A 454 9.87 -29.51 2.25
CA CYS A 454 9.19 -28.72 1.24
C CYS A 454 8.55 -29.63 0.20
N ILE A 455 7.23 -29.58 0.05
CA ILE A 455 6.49 -30.36 -0.96
C ILE A 455 6.14 -29.45 -2.13
N ILE A 456 6.65 -29.81 -3.30
CA ILE A 456 6.54 -29.01 -4.52
C ILE A 456 6.14 -29.87 -5.73
N PRO A 457 5.50 -29.29 -6.76
CA PRO A 457 5.30 -29.94 -8.03
C PRO A 457 6.63 -30.35 -8.66
N ARG A 458 6.63 -31.44 -9.43
CA ARG A 458 7.79 -31.87 -10.19
C ARG A 458 8.28 -30.76 -11.11
N VAL A 459 9.57 -30.43 -10.97
CA VAL A 459 10.16 -29.30 -11.66
C VAL A 459 10.86 -29.78 -12.93
N THR A 460 10.38 -29.32 -14.08
CA THR A 460 10.96 -29.66 -15.39
C THR A 460 11.92 -28.59 -15.92
N SER A 461 11.76 -27.33 -15.50
CA SER A 461 12.56 -26.20 -15.97
C SER A 461 14.00 -26.24 -15.45
N THR A 462 14.93 -25.75 -16.25
CA THR A 462 16.37 -25.71 -15.92
C THR A 462 16.66 -24.81 -14.72
N GLU A 463 15.99 -23.65 -14.63
CA GLU A 463 16.10 -22.72 -13.51
C GLU A 463 15.57 -23.32 -12.22
N GLY A 464 14.41 -23.99 -12.28
CA GLY A 464 13.82 -24.62 -11.11
C GLY A 464 14.65 -25.80 -10.59
N LYS A 465 15.28 -26.59 -11.47
CA LYS A 465 16.22 -27.64 -11.06
C LYS A 465 17.42 -27.08 -10.31
N LYS A 466 18.03 -26.00 -10.82
CA LYS A 466 19.13 -25.29 -10.14
C LYS A 466 18.71 -24.78 -8.76
N ALA A 467 17.50 -24.22 -8.64
CA ALA A 467 16.96 -23.75 -7.37
C ALA A 467 16.78 -24.91 -6.38
N VAL A 468 16.22 -26.04 -6.81
CA VAL A 468 16.07 -27.24 -5.97
C VAL A 468 17.44 -27.75 -5.52
N ASP A 469 18.40 -27.90 -6.42
CA ASP A 469 19.73 -28.42 -6.09
C ASP A 469 20.49 -27.50 -5.12
N LYS A 470 20.32 -26.18 -5.25
CA LYS A 470 20.91 -25.18 -4.34
C LYS A 470 20.45 -25.33 -2.88
N TYR A 471 19.18 -25.69 -2.65
CA TYR A 471 18.61 -25.80 -1.30
C TYR A 471 18.43 -27.23 -0.79
N ARG A 472 18.80 -28.24 -1.61
CA ARG A 472 18.64 -29.67 -1.28
C ARG A 472 19.43 -30.14 -0.06
N LEU A 473 20.54 -29.46 0.26
CA LEU A 473 21.35 -29.72 1.45
C LEU A 473 20.78 -29.06 2.72
N ALA A 474 19.97 -28.01 2.56
CA ALA A 474 19.42 -27.23 3.67
C ALA A 474 18.05 -27.74 4.14
N MET A 475 17.26 -28.37 3.25
CA MET A 475 15.93 -28.88 3.55
C MET A 475 15.57 -30.09 2.68
N HIS A 476 14.63 -30.90 3.13
CA HIS A 476 14.15 -32.06 2.38
C HIS A 476 13.08 -31.66 1.34
N ILE A 477 13.48 -31.54 0.08
CA ILE A 477 12.58 -31.16 -1.03
C ILE A 477 11.96 -32.40 -1.68
N GLN A 478 10.64 -32.56 -1.54
CA GLN A 478 9.85 -33.64 -2.14
C GLN A 478 9.11 -33.13 -3.38
N GLN A 479 9.32 -33.82 -4.51
CA GLN A 479 8.68 -33.48 -5.78
C GLN A 479 7.54 -34.45 -6.08
N VAL A 480 6.37 -33.91 -6.37
CA VAL A 480 5.11 -34.65 -6.61
C VAL A 480 4.43 -34.19 -7.89
N ASP A 481 3.65 -35.06 -8.54
CA ASP A 481 2.94 -34.71 -9.79
C ASP A 481 1.45 -34.43 -9.54
N THR A 482 0.87 -35.08 -8.53
CA THR A 482 -0.56 -35.00 -8.25
C THR A 482 -0.86 -34.52 -6.84
N LEU A 483 -2.06 -33.97 -6.65
CA LEU A 483 -2.59 -33.60 -5.34
C LEU A 483 -2.64 -34.81 -4.40
N VAL A 484 -2.96 -36.00 -4.90
CA VAL A 484 -3.05 -37.22 -4.10
C VAL A 484 -1.69 -37.60 -3.51
N ASP A 485 -0.63 -37.54 -4.32
CA ASP A 485 0.74 -37.80 -3.86
C ASP A 485 1.17 -36.77 -2.79
N ALA A 486 0.82 -35.51 -3.01
CA ALA A 486 1.10 -34.44 -2.06
C ALA A 486 0.39 -34.64 -0.72
N LEU A 487 -0.87 -35.08 -0.73
CA LEU A 487 -1.62 -35.42 0.48
C LEU A 487 -1.06 -36.65 1.19
N ALA A 488 -0.61 -37.65 0.43
CA ALA A 488 -0.01 -38.86 1.00
C ALA A 488 1.28 -38.56 1.77
N LEU A 489 2.10 -37.63 1.27
CA LEU A 489 3.35 -37.21 1.90
C LEU A 489 3.16 -36.11 2.95
N GLY A 490 2.19 -35.22 2.74
CA GLY A 490 1.94 -34.05 3.57
C GLY A 490 1.11 -34.30 4.83
N LEU A 491 0.38 -35.42 4.89
CA LEU A 491 -0.46 -35.78 6.04
C LEU A 491 0.11 -36.98 6.77
N LEU A 492 0.29 -36.87 8.08
CA LEU A 492 0.70 -38.00 8.90
C LEU A 492 -0.36 -39.11 8.83
N GLN A 493 0.09 -40.36 8.81
CA GLN A 493 -0.81 -41.50 8.98
C GLN A 493 -1.27 -41.53 10.44
N LEU A 494 -2.56 -41.82 10.64
CA LEU A 494 -3.05 -42.11 11.99
C LEU A 494 -2.39 -43.42 12.46
N PRO A 495 -1.93 -43.49 13.72
CA PRO A 495 -1.34 -44.70 14.27
C PRO A 495 -2.30 -45.90 14.28
#